data_AF-A0A523HL59-F1
#
_entry.id   AF-A0A523HL59-F1
#
_cell.length_a   1.000
_cell.length_b   1.000
_cell.length_c   1.000
_cell.angle_alpha   90.00
_cell.angle_beta   90.00
_cell.angle_gamma   90.00
#
_symmetry.space_group_name_H-M   'P 1'
#
loop_
_entity.id
_entity.type
_entity.pdbx_description
1 polymer ?
#
loop_
_entity_poly.entity_id
_entity_poly.type
_entity_poly.pdbx_seq_one_letter_code
_entity_poly.pdbx_strand_id
1 'polypeptide(L)'
;MAFRKLTQAHRKIQLVSLIDLIFILLIFFIISSVMIKLTRAEAKLYIPTPKNEPGEAQILIQIIDQDRYLWIDHSAIDTLNQRSYKLRRPLRQEEKVDLLLRRMTINSEELKRRLTGLR
;
A
#
# COMPACT_ATOMS: atom_id res chain seq x y z
N MET A 1 -25.75 -39.43 -59.19
CA MET A 1 -25.38 -39.46 -57.76
C MET A 1 -24.25 -38.46 -57.56
N ALA A 2 -24.17 -37.58 -56.57
CA ALA A 2 -25.05 -37.16 -55.49
C ALA A 2 -24.50 -35.79 -55.00
N PHE A 3 -25.37 -34.80 -54.84
CA PHE A 3 -25.00 -33.52 -54.21
C PHE A 3 -24.68 -33.77 -52.73
N ARG A 4 -23.41 -33.59 -52.36
CA ARG A 4 -22.95 -33.74 -50.99
C ARG A 4 -23.40 -32.50 -50.19
N LYS A 5 -24.50 -32.63 -49.43
CA LYS A 5 -24.94 -31.59 -48.50
C LYS A 5 -23.85 -31.37 -47.45
N LEU A 6 -23.26 -30.18 -47.44
CA LEU A 6 -22.50 -29.65 -46.32
C LEU A 6 -23.46 -29.53 -45.14
N THR A 7 -23.45 -30.54 -44.27
CA THR A 7 -24.09 -30.48 -42.97
C THR A 7 -23.48 -29.31 -42.21
N GLN A 8 -24.20 -28.20 -42.14
CA GLN A 8 -23.99 -27.17 -41.13
C GLN A 8 -24.24 -27.83 -39.78
N ALA A 9 -23.17 -28.36 -39.19
CA ALA A 9 -23.16 -28.77 -37.80
C ALA A 9 -23.50 -27.52 -36.98
N HIS A 10 -24.72 -27.51 -36.49
CA HIS A 10 -25.28 -26.51 -35.61
C HIS A 10 -24.29 -26.26 -34.47
N ARG A 11 -23.52 -25.17 -34.57
CA ARG A 11 -22.63 -24.68 -33.53
C ARG A 11 -23.52 -24.05 -32.44
N LYS A 12 -24.32 -24.88 -31.76
CA LYS A 12 -24.99 -24.49 -30.52
C LYS A 12 -23.85 -24.18 -29.56
N ILE A 13 -23.60 -22.89 -29.36
CA ILE A 13 -22.65 -22.39 -28.37
C ILE A 13 -22.99 -23.11 -27.07
N GLN A 14 -22.04 -23.88 -26.54
CA GLN A 14 -22.21 -24.58 -25.28
C GLN A 14 -22.15 -23.51 -24.18
N LEU A 15 -23.30 -22.89 -23.91
CA LEU A 15 -23.51 -21.82 -22.92
C LEU A 15 -22.92 -22.21 -21.56
N VAL A 16 -22.96 -23.50 -21.21
CA VAL A 16 -22.37 -24.05 -19.98
C VAL A 16 -20.87 -23.79 -19.90
N SER A 17 -20.10 -24.06 -20.96
CA SER A 17 -18.65 -23.75 -20.98
C SER A 17 -18.37 -22.25 -20.95
N LEU A 18 -19.25 -21.43 -21.51
CA LEU A 18 -19.07 -19.97 -21.49
C LEU A 18 -19.30 -19.40 -20.09
N ILE A 19 -20.34 -19.89 -19.40
CA ILE A 19 -20.64 -19.50 -18.01
C ILE A 19 -19.48 -19.89 -17.10
N ASP A 20 -18.89 -21.07 -17.28
CA ASP A 20 -17.74 -21.54 -16.49
C ASP A 20 -16.51 -20.62 -16.66
N LEU A 21 -16.20 -20.22 -17.91
CA LEU A 21 -15.13 -19.26 -18.18
C LEU A 21 -15.37 -17.90 -17.51
N ILE A 22 -16.60 -17.38 -17.60
CA ILE A 22 -16.97 -16.11 -16.97
C ILE A 22 -16.88 -16.22 -15.45
N PHE A 23 -17.29 -17.36 -14.88
CA PHE A 23 -17.26 -17.62 -13.45
C PHE A 23 -15.83 -17.64 -12.90
N ILE A 24 -14.92 -18.34 -13.59
CA ILE A 24 -13.49 -18.37 -13.25
C ILE A 24 -12.88 -16.95 -13.31
N LEU A 25 -13.20 -16.17 -14.35
CA LEU A 25 -12.75 -14.78 -14.46
C LEU A 25 -13.26 -13.92 -13.29
N LEU A 26 -14.52 -14.08 -12.90
CA LEU A 26 -15.11 -13.33 -11.78
C LEU A 26 -14.43 -13.65 -10.45
N ILE A 27 -14.18 -14.93 -10.16
CA ILE A 27 -13.44 -15.35 -8.96
C ILE A 27 -12.03 -14.74 -8.98
N PHE A 28 -11.34 -14.82 -10.12
CA PHE A 28 -10.01 -14.24 -10.27
C PHE A 28 -10.00 -12.73 -10.01
N PHE A 29 -10.99 -11.99 -10.51
CA PHE A 29 -11.14 -10.56 -10.26
C PHE A 29 -11.41 -10.26 -8.77
N ILE A 30 -12.28 -11.03 -8.13
CA ILE A 30 -12.59 -10.86 -6.70
C ILE A 30 -11.31 -11.04 -5.88
N ILE A 31 -10.60 -12.16 -6.06
CA ILE A 31 -9.35 -12.46 -5.34
C ILE A 31 -8.31 -11.36 -5.58
N SER A 32 -8.12 -10.97 -6.84
CA SER A 32 -7.18 -9.90 -7.21
C SER A 32 -7.53 -8.57 -6.54
N SER A 33 -8.82 -8.21 -6.51
CA SER A 33 -9.28 -6.96 -5.89
C SER A 33 -9.10 -6.94 -4.36
N VAL A 34 -9.28 -8.09 -3.70
CA VAL A 34 -9.09 -8.23 -2.25
C VAL A 34 -7.61 -8.09 -1.90
N MET A 35 -6.71 -8.71 -2.68
CA MET A 35 -5.26 -8.57 -2.49
C MET A 35 -4.76 -7.12 -2.66
N ILE A 36 -5.31 -6.38 -3.62
CA ILE A 36 -5.01 -4.94 -3.79
C ILE A 36 -5.51 -4.10 -2.61
N LYS A 37 -6.63 -4.47 -1.97
CA LYS A 37 -7.17 -3.73 -0.83
C LYS A 37 -6.38 -3.98 0.46
N LEU A 38 -5.92 -5.21 0.69
CA LEU A 38 -5.11 -5.56 1.88
C LEU A 38 -3.79 -4.78 1.91
N THR A 39 -3.08 -4.73 0.78
CA THR A 39 -1.84 -3.96 0.64
C THR A 39 -2.03 -2.45 0.81
N ARG A 40 -3.22 -1.90 0.48
CA ARG A 40 -3.54 -0.48 0.71
C ARG A 40 -3.98 -0.18 2.16
N ALA A 41 -4.51 -1.14 2.89
CA ALA A 41 -4.96 -0.93 4.27
C ALA A 41 -3.78 -0.74 5.23
N GLU A 42 -2.65 -1.40 4.97
CA GLU A 42 -1.38 -1.20 5.69
C GLU A 42 -0.82 0.22 5.53
N ALA A 43 -1.25 0.98 4.51
CA ALA A 43 -0.81 2.35 4.27
C ALA A 43 -1.53 3.41 5.11
N LYS A 44 -2.53 3.04 5.94
CA LYS A 44 -3.13 3.96 6.92
C LYS A 44 -2.22 4.08 8.15
N LEU A 45 -1.02 4.60 7.91
CA LEU A 45 -0.17 5.16 8.95
C LEU A 45 -0.93 6.32 9.59
N TYR A 46 -1.49 6.07 10.77
CA TYR A 46 -1.98 7.12 11.64
C TYR A 46 -0.75 7.85 12.18
N ILE A 47 -0.41 8.97 11.55
CA ILE A 47 0.63 9.86 12.05
C ILE A 47 -0.11 10.84 12.96
N PRO A 48 -0.13 10.64 14.29
CA PRO A 48 -0.60 11.68 15.18
C PRO A 48 0.32 12.87 14.95
N THR A 49 -0.22 13.96 14.40
CA THR A 49 0.47 15.25 14.43
C THR A 49 0.60 15.61 15.91
N PRO A 50 1.80 15.58 16.51
CA PRO A 50 1.95 15.95 17.90
C PRO A 50 1.47 17.40 18.04
N LYS A 51 0.72 17.68 19.09
CA LYS A 51 0.45 19.06 19.48
C LYS A 51 1.81 19.65 19.86
N ASN A 52 2.30 20.63 19.10
CA ASN A 52 3.64 21.18 19.25
C ASN A 52 3.67 22.10 20.49
N GLU A 53 3.59 21.50 21.69
CA GLU A 53 3.75 22.20 22.96
C GLU A 53 5.23 22.13 23.40
N PRO A 54 5.83 23.25 23.86
CA PRO A 54 7.23 23.26 24.28
C PRO A 54 7.45 22.28 25.45
N GLY A 55 8.33 21.30 25.26
CA GLY A 55 8.75 20.36 26.31
C GLY A 55 8.37 18.90 26.09
N GLU A 56 7.55 18.57 25.09
CA GLU A 56 7.17 17.18 24.80
C GLU A 56 7.68 16.72 23.42
N ALA A 57 8.76 15.92 23.43
CA ALA A 57 9.19 15.18 22.24
C ALA A 57 8.46 13.83 22.21
N GLN A 58 7.39 13.73 21.43
CA GLN A 58 6.71 12.46 21.19
C GLN A 58 7.43 11.69 20.08
N ILE A 59 8.01 10.54 20.43
CA ILE A 59 8.59 9.60 19.47
C ILE A 59 7.58 8.49 19.23
N LEU A 60 7.23 8.25 17.97
CA LEU A 60 6.41 7.12 17.56
C LEU A 60 7.29 6.10 16.81
N ILE A 61 7.24 4.85 17.26
CA ILE A 61 7.94 3.73 16.63
C ILE A 61 6.88 2.77 16.11
N GLN A 62 6.88 2.53 14.80
CA GLN A 62 6.03 1.52 14.18
C GLN A 62 6.86 0.42 13.55
N ILE A 63 6.48 -0.83 13.82
CA ILE A 63 7.12 -2.01 13.24
C ILE A 63 6.57 -2.17 11.82
N ILE A 64 7.45 -2.10 10.82
CA ILE A 64 7.12 -2.38 9.41
C ILE A 64 7.37 -3.86 9.11
N ASP A 65 8.49 -4.39 9.62
CA ASP A 65 8.97 -5.75 9.35
C ASP A 65 9.90 -6.22 10.50
N GLN A 66 10.42 -7.45 10.43
CA GLN A 66 11.29 -8.05 11.45
C GLN A 66 12.53 -7.21 11.79
N ASP A 67 13.09 -6.48 10.81
CA ASP A 67 14.27 -5.63 11.00
C ASP A 67 14.07 -4.20 10.45
N ARG A 68 12.81 -3.77 10.26
CA ARG A 68 12.51 -2.44 9.72
C ARG A 68 11.50 -1.73 10.62
N TYR A 69 11.91 -0.57 11.11
CA TYR A 69 11.13 0.25 12.01
C TYR A 69 10.97 1.64 11.42
N LEU A 70 9.76 2.18 11.47
CA LEU A 70 9.51 3.58 11.17
C LEU A 70 9.73 4.38 12.45
N TRP A 71 10.71 5.28 12.42
CA TRP A 71 11.00 6.19 13.53
C TRP A 71 10.47 7.59 13.23
N ILE A 72 9.43 8.03 13.93
CA ILE A 72 8.85 9.36 13.75
C ILE A 72 9.17 10.19 14.97
N ASP A 73 9.92 11.26 14.76
CA ASP A 73 10.21 12.31 15.73
C ASP A 73 9.87 13.70 15.13
N HIS A 74 10.28 14.78 15.79
CA HIS A 74 10.05 16.15 15.31
C HIS A 74 10.57 16.39 13.88
N SER A 75 11.70 15.78 13.50
CA SER A 75 12.29 15.95 12.17
C SER A 75 11.41 15.38 11.05
N ALA A 76 10.49 14.48 11.36
CA ALA A 76 9.48 14.01 10.41
C ALA A 76 8.62 15.18 9.88
N ILE A 77 8.25 16.12 10.75
CA ILE A 77 7.45 17.29 10.38
C ILE A 77 8.27 18.20 9.44
N ASP A 78 9.55 18.41 9.75
CA ASP A 78 10.45 19.21 8.91
C ASP A 78 10.62 18.60 7.53
N THR A 79 10.80 17.28 7.41
CA THR A 79 10.94 16.62 6.10
C THR A 79 9.68 16.77 5.24
N LEU A 80 8.49 16.68 5.86
CA LEU A 80 7.22 16.88 5.17
C LEU A 80 7.04 18.34 4.73
N ASN A 81 7.36 19.30 5.61
CA ASN A 81 7.25 20.73 5.34
C ASN A 81 8.23 21.19 4.26
N GLN A 82 9.47 20.71 4.29
CA GLN A 82 10.45 21.01 3.25
C GLN A 82 9.99 20.52 1.88
N ARG A 83 9.38 19.33 1.81
CA ARG A 83 8.89 18.78 0.55
C ARG A 83 7.65 19.53 0.04
N SER A 84 6.69 19.84 0.92
CA SER A 84 5.51 20.63 0.53
C SER A 84 5.88 22.03 0.05
N TYR A 85 6.85 22.67 0.71
CA TYR A 85 7.40 23.96 0.30
C TYR A 85 8.06 23.88 -1.08
N LYS A 86 8.92 22.88 -1.32
CA LYS A 86 9.58 22.67 -2.63
C LYS A 86 8.58 22.44 -3.76
N LEU A 87 7.49 21.73 -3.48
CA LEU A 87 6.46 21.43 -4.47
C LEU A 87 5.42 22.55 -4.62
N ARG A 88 5.46 23.59 -3.77
CA ARG A 88 4.47 24.66 -3.69
C ARG A 88 3.02 24.16 -3.62
N ARG A 89 2.81 22.98 -3.03
CA ARG A 89 1.49 22.36 -2.84
C ARG A 89 1.48 21.47 -1.61
N PRO A 90 0.33 21.30 -0.94
CA PRO A 90 0.21 20.31 0.11
C PRO A 90 0.41 18.89 -0.46
N LEU A 91 1.13 18.06 0.29
CA LEU A 91 1.30 16.64 -0.01
C LEU A 91 0.00 15.90 0.30
N ARG A 92 -0.41 14.99 -0.59
CA ARG A 92 -1.47 14.03 -0.32
C ARG A 92 -1.04 13.06 0.78
N GLN A 93 -1.98 12.44 1.47
CA GLN A 93 -1.67 11.52 2.58
C GLN A 93 -0.77 10.36 2.13
N GLU A 94 -1.02 9.79 0.96
CA GLU A 94 -0.19 8.75 0.35
C GLU A 94 1.26 9.22 0.12
N GLU A 95 1.43 10.44 -0.41
CA GLU A 95 2.76 11.03 -0.66
C GLU A 95 3.53 11.31 0.64
N LYS A 96 2.83 11.66 1.72
CA LYS A 96 3.44 11.85 3.05
C LYS A 96 3.96 10.53 3.60
N VAL A 97 3.13 9.48 3.53
CA VAL A 97 3.47 8.13 3.99
C VAL A 97 4.69 7.60 3.22
N ASP A 98 4.67 7.68 1.89
CA ASP A 98 5.79 7.24 1.05
C ASP A 98 7.09 7.97 1.37
N LEU A 99 7.02 9.28 1.64
CA LEU A 99 8.19 10.07 1.97
C LEU A 99 8.78 9.67 3.33
N LEU A 100 7.93 9.45 4.34
CA LEU A 100 8.38 9.03 5.66
C LEU A 100 8.95 7.62 5.64
N LEU A 101 8.30 6.67 4.96
CA LEU A 101 8.82 5.32 4.79
C LEU A 101 10.20 5.31 4.12
N ARG A 102 10.44 6.21 3.14
CA ARG A 102 11.75 6.30 2.48
C ARG A 102 12.84 6.95 3.33
N ARG A 103 12.47 7.92 4.18
CA ARG A 103 13.45 8.77 4.90
C ARG A 103 13.71 8.34 6.33
N MET A 104 12.71 7.75 6.97
CA MET A 104 12.66 7.56 8.42
C MET A 104 12.63 6.08 8.83
N THR A 105 12.81 5.17 7.86
CA THR A 105 12.97 3.74 8.16
C THR A 105 14.38 3.47 8.66
N ILE A 106 14.48 2.83 9.81
CA ILE A 106 15.72 2.43 10.47
C ILE A 106 15.72 0.91 10.73
N ASN A 107 16.90 0.33 10.90
CA ASN A 107 17.06 -1.08 11.25
C ASN A 107 17.04 -1.30 12.78
N SER A 108 17.02 -2.56 13.22
CA SER A 108 17.00 -2.91 14.65
C SER A 108 18.22 -2.38 15.41
N GLU A 109 19.40 -2.43 14.80
CA GLU A 109 20.65 -1.98 15.44
C GLU A 109 20.70 -0.45 15.61
N GLU A 110 20.22 0.30 14.62
CA GLU A 110 20.07 1.76 14.71
C GLU A 110 19.00 2.15 15.73
N LEU A 111 17.89 1.40 15.79
CA LEU A 111 16.85 1.61 16.78
C LEU A 111 17.39 1.45 18.20
N LYS A 112 18.12 0.36 18.49
CA LYS A 112 18.75 0.13 19.80
C LYS A 112 19.72 1.25 20.16
N ARG A 113 20.54 1.72 19.20
CA ARG A 113 21.46 2.85 19.42
C ARG A 113 20.72 4.13 19.80
N ARG A 114 19.66 4.47 19.06
CA ARG A 114 18.84 5.66 19.35
C ARG A 114 18.11 5.58 20.68
N LEU A 115 17.56 4.41 21.02
CA LEU A 115 16.90 4.19 22.31
C LEU A 115 17.88 4.29 23.49
N THR A 116 19.11 3.82 23.31
CA THR A 116 20.15 3.90 24.35
C THR A 116 20.62 5.34 24.57
N GLY A 117 20.65 6.17 23.52
CA GLY A 117 21.00 7.59 23.63
C GLY A 117 19.91 8.49 24.23
N LEU A 118 18.71 7.95 24.49
CA LEU A 118 17.59 8.66 25.11
C LEU A 118 17.46 8.37 26.62
N ARG A 119 18.26 7.43 27.14
CA ARG A 119 18.38 7.15 28.58
C ARG A 119 19.40 8.08 29.24
#